data_AF-A0A0S8KQP7-F1
#
_entry.id   AF-A0A0S8KQP7-F1
#
_cell.length_a   1.000
_cell.length_b   1.000
_cell.length_c   1.000
_cell.angle_alpha   90.00
_cell.angle_beta   90.00
_cell.angle_gamma   90.00
#
_symmetry.space_group_name_H-M   'P 1'
#
loop_
_entity.id
_entity.type
_entity.pdbx_description
1 polymer ?
#
loop_
_entity_poly.entity_id
_entity_poly.type
_entity_poly.pdbx_seq_one_letter_code
_entity_poly.pdbx_strand_id
1 'polypeptide(L)'
;QFGFASDADDPFLPHNYIRNCVVYTGTHDNDTSIGWLDTATEKEREAVLAYFGTDGQDISWDFVRWLFASVADTAIVPLQEVLSLGPEARMNYPSRLGGNWSWRFLPDALTPQIKERLRKISELYGRCKPPETEAAHAVDTTT
;
A
#
# COMPACT_ATOMS: atom_id res chain seq x y z
N GLN A 1 -3.28 -6.59 -5.22
CA GLN A 1 -3.93 -6.79 -6.54
C GLN A 1 -4.44 -8.22 -6.77
N PHE A 2 -3.86 -9.28 -6.19
CA PHE A 2 -4.23 -10.66 -6.54
C PHE A 2 -5.43 -11.27 -5.80
N GLY A 3 -5.89 -10.69 -4.68
CA GLY A 3 -6.91 -11.33 -3.83
C GLY A 3 -8.37 -11.21 -4.26
N PHE A 4 -8.66 -10.61 -5.42
CA PHE A 4 -10.06 -10.33 -5.83
C PHE A 4 -10.55 -11.19 -7.01
N ALA A 5 -9.76 -12.18 -7.43
CA ALA A 5 -10.12 -13.07 -8.53
C ALA A 5 -10.83 -14.36 -8.09
N SER A 6 -10.73 -14.72 -6.80
CA SER A 6 -11.25 -15.97 -6.23
C SER A 6 -12.33 -15.72 -5.17
N ASP A 7 -12.49 -16.67 -4.25
CA ASP A 7 -13.49 -16.65 -3.19
C ASP A 7 -12.93 -16.03 -1.90
N ALA A 8 -13.76 -15.95 -0.86
CA ALA A 8 -13.41 -15.27 0.40
C ALA A 8 -12.27 -15.94 1.18
N ASP A 9 -11.85 -17.15 0.82
CA ASP A 9 -10.72 -17.88 1.41
C ASP A 9 -9.38 -17.58 0.70
N ASP A 10 -9.36 -16.67 -0.28
CA ASP A 10 -8.15 -16.26 -0.98
C ASP A 10 -7.11 -15.71 0.03
N PRO A 11 -5.89 -16.29 0.11
CA PRO A 11 -4.87 -15.87 1.06
C PRO A 11 -4.36 -14.44 0.80
N PHE A 12 -4.63 -13.85 -0.37
CA PHE A 12 -4.31 -12.48 -0.71
C PHE A 12 -5.37 -11.45 -0.28
N LEU A 13 -6.45 -11.88 0.40
CA LEU A 13 -7.39 -10.97 1.05
C LEU A 13 -6.91 -10.58 2.46
N PRO A 14 -6.95 -9.29 2.83
CA PRO A 14 -6.42 -8.80 4.11
C PRO A 14 -6.92 -9.51 5.38
N HIS A 15 -8.16 -10.02 5.39
CA HIS A 15 -8.70 -10.74 6.55
C HIS A 15 -8.14 -12.16 6.72
N ASN A 16 -7.47 -12.70 5.70
CA ASN A 16 -6.82 -14.01 5.71
C ASN A 16 -5.31 -13.92 5.99
N TYR A 17 -4.77 -12.71 6.14
CA TYR A 17 -3.34 -12.53 6.46
C TYR A 17 -3.00 -13.05 7.85
N ILE A 18 -1.74 -13.47 8.01
CA ILE A 18 -1.15 -13.88 9.28
C ILE A 18 -0.12 -12.86 9.77
N ARG A 19 0.29 -12.97 11.04
CA ARG A 19 1.53 -12.33 11.52
C ARG A 19 2.75 -12.94 10.83
N ASN A 20 3.91 -12.28 10.93
CA ASN A 20 5.16 -12.70 10.31
C ASN A 20 5.07 -12.81 8.77
N CYS A 21 4.34 -11.89 8.15
CA CYS A 21 4.30 -11.76 6.69
C CYS A 21 4.56 -10.31 6.25
N VAL A 22 4.95 -10.17 4.98
CA VAL A 22 5.16 -8.90 4.30
C VAL A 22 4.11 -8.75 3.22
N VAL A 23 3.37 -7.66 3.24
CA VAL A 23 2.29 -7.40 2.29
C VAL A 23 2.62 -6.22 1.38
N TYR A 24 2.20 -6.35 0.13
CA TYR A 24 2.37 -5.33 -0.92
C TYR A 24 1.03 -5.04 -1.59
N THR A 25 0.75 -3.79 -1.95
CA THR A 25 -0.39 -3.48 -2.83
C THR A 25 -0.17 -4.14 -4.19
N GLY A 26 1.06 -4.00 -4.69
CA GLY A 26 1.67 -4.66 -5.83
C GLY A 26 3.20 -4.52 -5.74
N THR A 27 3.93 -5.30 -6.54
CA THR A 27 5.39 -5.20 -6.68
C THR A 27 5.76 -4.29 -7.85
N HIS A 28 7.04 -4.22 -8.21
CA HIS A 28 7.50 -3.49 -9.40
C HIS A 28 7.04 -4.13 -10.72
N ASP A 29 6.65 -5.42 -10.73
CA ASP A 29 6.15 -6.14 -11.91
C ASP A 29 4.66 -5.93 -12.14
N ASN A 30 3.95 -5.48 -11.10
CA ASN A 30 2.54 -5.16 -11.13
C ASN A 30 2.30 -3.78 -11.74
N ASP A 31 1.06 -3.58 -12.21
CA ASP A 31 0.59 -2.23 -12.56
C ASP A 31 0.36 -1.39 -11.30
N THR A 32 0.06 -0.09 -11.45
CA THR A 32 -0.49 0.69 -10.34
C THR A 32 -1.91 0.23 -10.02
N SER A 33 -2.45 0.50 -8.82
CA SER A 33 -3.82 0.12 -8.49
C SER A 33 -4.85 0.76 -9.42
N ILE A 34 -4.59 1.96 -9.92
CA ILE A 34 -5.43 2.63 -10.94
C ILE A 34 -5.35 1.85 -12.26
N GLY A 35 -4.14 1.59 -12.78
CA GLY A 35 -3.97 0.83 -14.02
C GLY A 35 -4.49 -0.60 -13.95
N TRP A 36 -4.35 -1.25 -12.79
CA TRP A 36 -4.95 -2.54 -12.50
C TRP A 36 -6.48 -2.46 -12.52
N LEU A 37 -7.09 -1.50 -11.80
CA LEU A 37 -8.54 -1.36 -11.76
C LEU A 37 -9.11 -1.11 -13.17
N ASP A 38 -8.44 -0.27 -13.97
CA ASP A 38 -8.82 0.04 -15.37
C ASP A 38 -8.88 -1.19 -16.28
N THR A 39 -8.09 -2.22 -15.98
CA THR A 39 -7.99 -3.46 -16.77
C THR A 39 -8.60 -4.68 -16.09
N ALA A 40 -9.05 -4.55 -14.84
CA ALA A 40 -9.71 -5.60 -14.08
C ALA A 40 -11.02 -6.03 -14.75
N THR A 41 -11.36 -7.30 -14.61
CA THR A 41 -12.67 -7.80 -15.03
C THR A 41 -13.78 -7.17 -14.19
N GLU A 42 -15.01 -7.14 -14.72
CA GLU A 42 -16.16 -6.59 -13.96
C GLU A 42 -16.33 -7.29 -12.61
N LYS A 43 -16.15 -8.62 -12.57
CA LYS A 43 -16.22 -9.41 -11.33
C LYS A 43 -15.16 -8.97 -10.31
N GLU A 44 -13.91 -8.79 -10.74
CA GLU A 44 -12.83 -8.33 -9.85
C GLU A 44 -13.08 -6.90 -9.36
N ARG A 45 -13.60 -6.03 -10.24
CA ARG A 45 -13.97 -4.65 -9.91
C ARG A 45 -15.09 -4.61 -8.87
N GLU A 46 -16.18 -5.34 -9.08
CA GLU A 46 -17.26 -5.44 -8.09
C GLU A 46 -16.75 -5.99 -6.75
N ALA A 47 -15.92 -7.04 -6.79
CA ALA A 47 -15.36 -7.66 -5.60
C ALA A 47 -14.49 -6.69 -4.79
N VAL A 48 -13.55 -5.97 -5.42
CA VAL A 48 -12.67 -5.04 -4.71
C VAL A 48 -13.43 -3.84 -4.15
N LEU A 49 -14.38 -3.29 -4.89
CA LEU A 49 -15.19 -2.15 -4.43
C LEU A 49 -16.09 -2.53 -3.27
N ALA A 50 -16.73 -3.71 -3.34
CA ALA A 50 -17.54 -4.24 -2.25
C ALA A 50 -16.67 -4.56 -1.02
N TYR A 51 -15.51 -5.18 -1.22
CA TYR A 51 -14.61 -5.55 -0.13
C TYR A 51 -14.05 -4.32 0.59
N PHE A 52 -13.69 -3.27 -0.16
CA PHE A 52 -13.20 -2.02 0.43
C PHE A 52 -14.31 -1.10 0.94
N GLY A 53 -15.54 -1.27 0.48
CA GLY A 53 -16.67 -0.38 0.79
C GLY A 53 -16.47 1.02 0.20
N THR A 54 -16.00 1.09 -1.05
CA THR A 54 -15.58 2.32 -1.74
C THR A 54 -16.22 2.41 -3.14
N ASP A 55 -16.27 3.60 -3.71
CA ASP A 55 -16.64 3.84 -5.11
C ASP A 55 -15.43 3.78 -6.07
N GLY A 56 -14.23 3.60 -5.52
CA GLY A 56 -12.98 3.45 -6.27
C GLY A 56 -12.37 4.77 -6.74
N GLN A 57 -12.91 5.93 -6.37
CA GLN A 57 -12.35 7.23 -6.74
C GLN A 57 -10.92 7.44 -6.24
N ASP A 58 -10.55 6.78 -5.14
CA ASP A 58 -9.21 6.84 -4.56
C ASP A 58 -8.63 5.45 -4.31
N ILE A 59 -8.79 4.57 -5.31
CA ILE A 59 -8.47 3.14 -5.19
C ILE A 59 -7.04 2.89 -4.69
N SER A 60 -6.05 3.70 -5.10
CA SER A 60 -4.67 3.58 -4.61
C SER A 60 -4.60 3.71 -3.09
N TRP A 61 -5.27 4.72 -2.52
CA TRP A 61 -5.27 4.90 -1.07
C TRP A 61 -6.20 3.94 -0.34
N ASP A 62 -7.24 3.41 -0.99
CA ASP A 62 -8.03 2.31 -0.44
C ASP A 62 -7.16 1.06 -0.25
N PHE A 63 -6.34 0.72 -1.25
CA PHE A 63 -5.34 -0.35 -1.14
C PHE A 63 -4.31 -0.08 -0.03
N VAL A 64 -3.74 1.14 0.03
CA VAL A 64 -2.79 1.53 1.09
C VAL A 64 -3.45 1.37 2.47
N ARG A 65 -4.69 1.84 2.64
CA ARG A 65 -5.44 1.75 3.88
C ARG A 65 -5.64 0.31 4.33
N TRP A 66 -6.08 -0.57 3.44
CA TRP A 66 -6.33 -1.97 3.76
C TRP A 66 -5.05 -2.73 4.09
N LEU A 67 -3.95 -2.44 3.40
CA LEU A 67 -2.64 -3.00 3.76
C LEU A 67 -2.20 -2.55 5.15
N PHE A 68 -2.33 -1.26 5.44
CA PHE A 68 -1.94 -0.70 6.73
C PHE A 68 -2.83 -1.20 7.86
N ALA A 69 -4.13 -1.40 7.62
CA ALA A 69 -5.07 -1.95 8.59
C ALA A 69 -4.86 -3.45 8.87
N SER A 70 -4.17 -4.18 7.99
CA SER A 70 -4.00 -5.62 8.12
C SER A 70 -3.14 -6.04 9.30
N VAL A 71 -3.18 -7.33 9.64
CA VAL A 71 -2.35 -7.92 10.71
C VAL A 71 -0.88 -8.14 10.31
N ALA A 72 -0.52 -7.96 9.05
CA ALA A 72 0.85 -8.19 8.58
C ALA A 72 1.87 -7.31 9.32
N ASP A 73 3.03 -7.87 9.68
CA ASP A 73 4.05 -7.14 10.44
C ASP A 73 4.73 -6.06 9.60
N THR A 74 4.82 -6.25 8.29
CA THR A 74 5.40 -5.26 7.36
C THR A 74 4.46 -5.03 6.18
N ALA A 75 4.14 -3.75 5.92
CA ALA A 75 3.39 -3.33 4.74
C ALA A 75 4.28 -2.44 3.88
N ILE A 76 4.43 -2.76 2.59
CA ILE A 76 5.24 -2.01 1.63
C ILE A 76 4.34 -1.55 0.51
N VAL A 77 4.43 -0.25 0.18
CA VAL A 77 3.62 0.37 -0.87
C VAL A 77 4.56 1.04 -1.89
N PRO A 78 4.41 0.77 -3.20
CA PRO A 78 5.12 1.52 -4.23
C PRO A 78 4.81 3.01 -4.15
N LEU A 79 5.77 3.85 -4.48
CA LEU A 79 5.58 5.30 -4.44
C LEU A 79 4.49 5.76 -5.43
N GLN A 80 4.28 5.03 -6.52
CA GLN A 80 3.20 5.25 -7.48
C GLN A 80 1.81 5.21 -6.83
N GLU A 81 1.61 4.36 -5.83
CA GLU A 81 0.34 4.29 -5.08
C GLU A 81 0.14 5.52 -4.21
N VAL A 82 1.20 5.94 -3.50
CA VAL A 82 1.16 7.12 -2.63
C VAL A 82 0.88 8.40 -3.43
N LEU A 83 1.34 8.44 -4.68
CA LEU A 83 1.11 9.53 -5.63
C LEU A 83 -0.18 9.36 -6.46
N SER A 84 -0.94 8.27 -6.27
CA SER A 84 -2.16 7.94 -7.03
C SER A 84 -1.98 8.06 -8.55
N LEU A 85 -0.93 7.41 -9.09
CA LEU A 85 -0.60 7.47 -10.52
C LEU A 85 -1.23 6.32 -11.33
N GLY A 86 -1.44 6.56 -12.62
CA GLY A 86 -2.00 5.59 -13.55
C GLY A 86 -0.96 4.63 -14.14
N PRO A 87 -1.33 3.83 -15.16
CA PRO A 87 -0.47 2.80 -15.75
C PRO A 87 0.78 3.36 -16.46
N GLU A 88 0.81 4.66 -16.76
CA GLU A 88 2.01 5.36 -17.24
C GLU A 88 3.16 5.34 -16.23
N ALA A 89 2.86 5.12 -14.95
CA ALA A 89 3.85 5.04 -13.87
C ALA A 89 4.31 3.60 -13.55
N ARG A 90 3.82 2.60 -14.28
CA ARG A 90 4.23 1.20 -14.08
C ARG A 90 5.73 1.03 -14.25
N MET A 91 6.36 0.36 -13.28
CA MET A 91 7.81 0.21 -13.24
C MET A 91 8.32 -0.82 -14.25
N ASN A 92 7.69 -1.99 -14.30
CA ASN A 92 8.09 -3.07 -15.20
C ASN A 92 6.87 -3.78 -15.82
N TYR A 93 6.98 -4.09 -17.11
CA TYR A 93 6.13 -5.01 -17.83
C TYR A 93 6.93 -6.31 -18.07
N PRO A 94 6.69 -7.37 -17.28
CA PRO A 94 7.35 -8.66 -17.47
C PRO A 94 7.26 -9.12 -18.94
N SER A 95 8.34 -9.70 -19.45
CA SER A 95 8.45 -10.21 -20.83
C SER A 95 8.40 -9.15 -21.95
N ARG A 96 8.44 -7.85 -21.63
CA ARG A 96 8.56 -6.77 -22.63
C ARG A 96 10.02 -6.32 -22.77
N LEU A 97 10.56 -6.33 -24.00
CA LEU A 97 11.97 -6.01 -24.28
C LEU A 97 12.33 -4.50 -24.29
N GLY A 98 11.53 -3.64 -23.66
CA GLY A 98 11.82 -2.20 -23.60
C GLY A 98 10.71 -1.37 -22.97
N GLY A 99 11.07 -0.17 -22.49
CA GLY A 99 10.15 0.76 -21.81
C GLY A 99 9.95 0.48 -20.32
N ASN A 100 10.77 -0.37 -19.71
CA ASN A 100 10.75 -0.70 -18.30
C ASN A 100 11.81 0.07 -17.51
N TRP A 101 11.68 0.10 -16.18
CA TRP A 101 12.69 0.64 -15.24
C TRP A 101 13.02 2.12 -15.44
N SER A 102 12.14 2.85 -16.10
CA SER A 102 12.36 4.24 -16.52
C SER A 102 11.53 5.24 -15.71
N TRP A 103 10.56 4.78 -14.92
CA TRP A 103 9.71 5.66 -14.12
C TRP A 103 10.54 6.40 -13.07
N ARG A 104 10.26 7.70 -12.94
CA ARG A 104 10.88 8.60 -11.97
C ARG A 104 9.84 9.58 -11.46
N PHE A 105 9.89 9.92 -10.18
CA PHE A 105 9.09 11.00 -9.61
C PHE A 105 9.87 12.31 -9.62
N LEU A 106 9.15 13.43 -9.62
CA LEU A 106 9.74 14.76 -9.48
C LEU A 106 10.03 15.08 -8.01
N PRO A 107 11.08 15.85 -7.68
CA PRO A 107 11.42 16.19 -6.29
C PRO A 107 10.28 16.81 -5.48
N ASP A 108 9.38 17.55 -6.13
CA ASP A 108 8.23 18.23 -5.54
C ASP A 108 6.93 17.40 -5.54
N ALA A 109 6.93 16.20 -6.12
CA ALA A 109 5.75 15.31 -6.14
C ALA A 109 5.30 14.90 -4.72
N LEU A 110 6.22 14.82 -3.76
CA LEU A 110 5.93 14.54 -2.36
C LEU A 110 5.50 15.81 -1.60
N THR A 111 4.28 16.25 -1.90
CA THR A 111 3.68 17.44 -1.29
C THR A 111 3.49 17.29 0.22
N PRO A 112 3.39 18.40 0.98
CA PRO A 112 3.06 18.35 2.41
C PRO A 112 1.77 17.56 2.71
N GLN A 113 0.77 17.65 1.83
CA GLN A 113 -0.51 16.96 1.96
C GLN A 113 -0.35 15.44 1.87
N ILE A 114 0.44 14.95 0.90
CA ILE A 114 0.72 13.52 0.73
C ILE A 114 1.52 12.98 1.92
N LYS A 115 2.55 13.70 2.36
CA LYS A 115 3.33 13.34 3.55
C LYS A 115 2.45 13.24 4.79
N GLU A 116 1.58 14.23 4.98
CA GLU A 116 0.64 14.28 6.10
C GLU A 116 -0.38 13.15 6.05
N ARG A 117 -0.91 12.82 4.87
CA ARG A 117 -1.84 11.70 4.68
C ARG A 117 -1.16 10.36 5.01
N LEU A 118 0.06 10.16 4.53
CA LEU A 118 0.84 8.96 4.83
C LEU A 118 1.20 8.85 6.31
N ARG A 119 1.56 9.97 6.95
CA ARG A 119 1.82 10.03 8.40
C ARG A 119 0.58 9.63 9.19
N LYS A 120 -0.58 10.25 8.90
CA LYS A 120 -1.86 9.97 9.57
C LYS A 120 -2.26 8.51 9.48
N ILE A 121 -2.14 7.88 8.30
CA ILE A 121 -2.52 6.48 8.14
C ILE A 121 -1.53 5.53 8.84
N SER A 122 -0.25 5.89 8.86
CA SER A 122 0.78 5.16 9.61
C SER A 122 0.50 5.19 11.11
N GLU A 123 0.17 6.37 11.65
CA GLU A 123 -0.20 6.56 13.06
C GLU A 123 -1.49 5.82 13.42
N LEU A 124 -2.53 5.95 12.59
CA LEU A 124 -3.84 5.35 12.82
C LEU A 124 -3.76 3.83 13.03
N TYR A 125 -2.88 3.15 12.28
CA TYR A 125 -2.72 1.70 12.34
C TYR A 125 -1.46 1.24 13.10
N GLY A 126 -0.82 2.14 13.86
CA GLY A 126 0.34 1.78 14.71
C GLY A 126 1.58 1.33 13.92
N ARG A 127 1.77 1.86 12.72
CA ARG A 127 2.90 1.57 11.81
C ARG A 127 3.98 2.65 11.78
N CYS A 128 3.88 3.65 12.65
CA CYS A 128 4.98 4.55 12.97
C CYS A 128 5.63 4.09 14.29
N LYS A 129 6.95 4.34 14.44
CA LYS A 129 7.54 4.28 15.78
C LYS A 129 6.78 5.27 16.68
N PRO A 130 6.44 4.90 17.93
CA PRO A 130 6.06 5.93 18.88
C PRO A 130 7.20 6.95 18.95
N PRO A 131 6.91 8.25 19.13
CA PRO A 131 7.97 9.21 19.43
C PRO A 131 8.78 8.62 20.59
N GLU A 132 10.11 8.64 20.49
CA GLU A 132 10.97 8.25 21.59
C GLU A 132 10.56 9.10 22.79
N THR A 133 9.76 8.54 23.70
CA THR A 133 9.71 9.06 25.06
C THR A 133 11.14 9.05 25.51
N GLU A 134 11.72 10.24 25.78
CA GLU A 134 13.00 10.40 26.45
C GLU A 134 13.10 9.29 27.49
N ALA A 135 13.93 8.29 27.21
CA ALA A 135 14.11 7.18 28.10
C ALA A 135 14.54 7.81 29.42
N ALA A 136 13.66 7.77 30.41
CA ALA A 136 13.88 8.40 31.69
C ALA A 136 15.27 7.98 32.15
N HIS A 137 16.15 8.98 32.26
CA HIS A 137 17.41 8.88 32.97
C HIS A 137 17.09 8.61 34.45
N ALA A 138 16.66 7.39 34.76
CA ALA A 138 16.84 6.81 36.08
C ALA A 138 18.26 6.26 36.08
N VAL A 139 19.21 7.18 36.24
CA VAL A 139 20.51 6.85 36.80
C VAL A 139 20.21 6.28 38.19
N ASP A 140 20.32 4.97 38.30
CA ASP A 140 20.32 4.28 39.59
C ASP A 140 21.66 4.57 40.27
N THR A 141 21.77 5.76 40.86
CA THR A 141 22.78 6.08 41.86
C THR A 141 22.11 5.99 43.22
N THR A 142 22.09 4.78 43.80
CA THR A 142 22.12 4.65 45.26
C THR A 142 22.63 3.27 45.70
N THR A 143 23.87 3.30 46.20
CA THR A 143 24.51 2.47 47.24
C THR A 143 24.76 0.98 47.02
#